data_AF-A0A8T0GKN5-F1
#
_entry.id   AF-A0A8T0GKN5-F1
#
_cell.length_a   1.000
_cell.length_b   1.000
_cell.length_c   1.000
_cell.angle_alpha   90.00
_cell.angle_beta   90.00
_cell.angle_gamma   90.00
#
_symmetry.space_group_name_H-M   'P 1'
#
loop_
_entity.id
_entity.type
_entity.pdbx_description
1 polymer ?
#
loop_
_entity_poly.entity_id
_entity_poly.type
_entity_poly.pdbx_seq_one_letter_code
_entity_poly.pdbx_strand_id
1 'polypeptide(L)'
;MSIYPCSYHQTQRLDSSSLDILRRPIDHSNTCLLEFGTGSIFFCGSRSGAIELIRRSGPCRKIQFRSSLVFEAVNRQLVDCSRGALRGMAALAQGARLPVVKNALGNSTRSILFRDVRLGRTGGRFRKGTGCESLLQSGMNSSIRLSSAAWTSWKAHKGRRFHTSHIVASSPAEEEAAAEAAARENPLSKEDLVAFLRSGCKPKSDWRIGTEHEKFGFKLDTLEPMTFDQISKLLDEMASRFGYERVMEGDNIIGLQKDGASVSLEPGGQFELSGAPLEDIHACQRELDMHLEQVNIVGKELGLGFAGIGFEPKWPLSERPSVPKVRYEVIEEYIPKIGGSEIGFETMYQTCTAQVNLDFDSEQDMINKLRVGLSFQPIATALFANSPFFEGKPSGNLSYRSFSWTKFDKKRTGELPFVFDDDFGFEKYTEYALNVPMLMIFRNGNWNDVAGASFKDFMAGKLEQYPGERPTKNDWMNHLGNIYPEVRLKKYLEMRGADCGPKPFLNSLPALWVGLLYDEQSLKGSLDIIRDWTNDDREMLRQKVPKHGLQVPFREGLLQHVAQDVVKLAKDGLARRGRGEGVFLAPLEEVANTGVTLAQRMLQLYEDKWGRKVDPIFDELRL
;
A
#
# COMPACT_ATOMS: atom_id res chain seq x y z
N MET A 1 5.36 -22.12 59.48
CA MET A 1 6.09 -22.34 60.75
C MET A 1 7.36 -21.51 60.74
N SER A 2 7.88 -21.14 61.91
CA SER A 2 8.91 -20.12 62.10
C SER A 2 10.34 -20.63 61.88
N ILE A 3 11.30 -19.73 61.61
CA ILE A 3 12.51 -19.46 62.44
C ILE A 3 13.37 -18.32 61.80
N TYR A 4 13.96 -17.48 62.66
CA TYR A 4 14.90 -16.35 62.38
C TYR A 4 16.38 -16.86 62.56
N PRO A 5 17.51 -16.07 62.68
CA PRO A 5 17.72 -14.60 62.67
C PRO A 5 18.97 -14.06 61.90
N CYS A 6 19.15 -12.71 61.94
CA CYS A 6 20.44 -11.96 62.06
C CYS A 6 21.53 -12.05 60.94
N SER A 7 22.49 -11.10 60.81
CA SER A 7 22.89 -9.96 61.67
C SER A 7 23.76 -8.89 60.94
N TYR A 8 23.64 -7.61 61.36
CA TYR A 8 24.67 -6.54 61.53
C TYR A 8 25.68 -6.16 60.40
N HIS A 9 26.36 -5.00 60.40
CA HIS A 9 25.99 -3.58 60.66
C HIS A 9 27.18 -2.63 60.28
N GLN A 10 27.08 -1.33 60.58
CA GLN A 10 28.04 -0.23 60.31
C GLN A 10 28.24 0.14 58.82
N THR A 11 28.14 1.38 58.31
CA THR A 11 28.22 2.80 58.78
C THR A 11 29.60 3.44 58.91
N GLN A 12 29.90 4.36 57.98
CA GLN A 12 30.60 5.62 58.26
C GLN A 12 29.95 6.76 57.45
N ARG A 13 30.31 8.03 57.76
CA ARG A 13 29.56 9.26 57.44
C ARG A 13 30.51 10.47 57.47
N LEU A 14 30.00 11.67 57.12
CA LEU A 14 30.66 13.00 57.17
C LEU A 14 31.62 13.26 55.99
N ASP A 15 31.83 14.48 55.49
CA ASP A 15 31.18 15.81 55.65
C ASP A 15 31.39 16.56 54.30
N SER A 16 30.56 17.43 53.72
CA SER A 16 29.64 18.52 54.12
C SER A 16 30.20 19.94 53.92
N SER A 17 29.45 20.76 53.15
CA SER A 17 29.52 22.23 53.01
C SER A 17 28.47 22.63 51.93
N SER A 18 27.21 22.91 52.25
CA SER A 18 26.65 24.03 53.04
C SER A 18 26.62 25.37 52.31
N LEU A 19 25.44 25.77 51.81
CA LEU A 19 24.83 27.09 52.07
C LEU A 19 23.38 27.15 51.55
N ASP A 20 22.45 27.56 52.41
CA ASP A 20 21.04 27.83 52.09
C ASP A 20 20.83 29.19 51.39
N ILE A 21 19.67 29.38 50.73
CA ILE A 21 18.76 30.52 50.99
C ILE A 21 17.36 30.30 50.35
N LEU A 22 16.37 31.02 50.87
CA LEU A 22 14.92 30.75 50.77
C LEU A 22 14.21 31.31 49.51
N ARG A 23 13.17 30.58 49.06
CA ARG A 23 11.78 31.01 48.67
C ARG A 23 11.61 32.43 48.03
N ARG A 24 10.91 32.62 46.90
CA ARG A 24 9.56 32.15 46.46
C ARG A 24 9.37 32.36 44.92
N PRO A 25 8.27 31.91 44.27
CA PRO A 25 8.17 31.78 42.81
C PRO A 25 7.49 32.96 42.08
N ILE A 26 7.82 33.15 40.78
CA ILE A 26 7.05 33.94 39.80
C ILE A 26 7.12 33.28 38.39
N ASP A 27 5.95 32.88 37.90
CA ASP A 27 5.41 32.91 36.52
C ASP A 27 6.16 32.34 35.28
N HIS A 28 5.39 32.12 34.21
CA HIS A 28 5.76 31.44 32.97
C HIS A 28 6.38 32.37 31.91
N SER A 29 7.43 31.89 31.22
CA SER A 29 7.61 32.16 29.79
C SER A 29 8.50 31.09 29.13
N ASN A 30 8.22 30.75 27.88
CA ASN A 30 8.92 29.70 27.14
C ASN A 30 10.24 30.20 26.55
N THR A 31 11.36 29.50 26.79
CA THR A 31 12.47 29.36 25.82
C THR A 31 13.28 28.11 26.17
N CYS A 32 13.44 27.17 25.23
CA CYS A 32 14.42 26.10 25.37
C CYS A 32 15.80 26.59 24.94
N LEU A 33 16.83 26.28 25.73
CA LEU A 33 18.23 26.51 25.35
C LEU A 33 18.70 25.43 24.38
N LEU A 34 19.25 25.85 23.24
CA LEU A 34 20.09 25.06 22.35
C LEU A 34 21.34 25.89 22.04
N GLU A 35 22.48 25.50 22.59
CA GLU A 35 23.76 26.13 22.28
C GLU A 35 24.36 25.54 20.99
N PHE A 36 24.71 26.39 20.01
CA PHE A 36 25.80 26.08 19.07
C PHE A 36 26.43 27.35 18.48
N GLY A 37 27.76 27.43 18.55
CA GLY A 37 28.61 27.89 17.45
C GLY A 37 28.43 29.30 16.87
N THR A 38 28.94 30.32 17.56
CA THR A 38 29.72 31.44 16.96
C THR A 38 29.24 32.05 15.63
N GLY A 39 28.46 33.14 15.67
CA GLY A 39 28.20 33.99 14.51
C GLY A 39 27.47 35.29 14.86
N SER A 40 28.18 36.42 14.91
CA SER A 40 27.60 37.71 15.33
C SER A 40 26.77 38.38 14.23
N ILE A 41 25.49 38.65 14.50
CA ILE A 41 24.63 39.54 13.70
C ILE A 41 23.95 40.55 14.62
N PHE A 42 23.88 41.81 14.19
CA PHE A 42 23.26 42.90 14.96
C PHE A 42 21.73 42.88 14.84
N PHE A 43 21.03 43.15 15.94
CA PHE A 43 19.61 43.48 15.91
C PHE A 43 19.39 44.84 15.23
N CYS A 44 18.42 44.90 14.30
CA CYS A 44 17.78 46.14 13.89
C CYS A 44 16.27 45.90 13.74
N GLY A 45 15.48 46.60 14.54
CA GLY A 45 14.02 46.57 14.46
C GLY A 45 13.49 48.00 14.41
N SER A 46 12.71 48.32 13.37
CA SER A 46 11.97 49.58 13.29
C SER A 46 10.75 49.42 12.38
N ARG A 47 9.60 49.93 12.83
CA ARG A 47 8.43 50.15 11.96
C ARG A 47 8.61 51.46 11.18
N SER A 48 8.06 51.49 9.97
CA SER A 48 7.52 52.68 9.29
C SER A 48 8.26 54.04 9.43
N GLY A 49 8.98 54.45 8.38
CA GLY A 49 9.42 55.84 8.20
C GLY A 49 10.22 56.03 6.90
N ALA A 50 9.82 56.97 6.05
CA ALA A 50 10.51 57.28 4.79
C ALA A 50 11.18 58.66 4.87
N ILE A 51 12.48 58.75 4.54
CA ILE A 51 13.24 60.00 4.41
C ILE A 51 14.19 59.89 3.20
N GLU A 52 14.44 61.01 2.52
CA GLU A 52 15.19 61.13 1.28
C GLU A 52 16.70 60.89 1.41
N LEU A 53 17.35 60.48 0.29
CA LEU A 53 18.80 60.35 0.17
C LEU A 53 19.43 61.56 -0.55
N ILE A 54 20.04 62.46 0.21
CA ILE A 54 20.76 63.64 -0.32
C ILE A 54 22.16 63.24 -0.83
N ARG A 55 22.50 63.66 -2.06
CA ARG A 55 23.82 63.44 -2.69
C ARG A 55 24.79 64.61 -2.53
N ARG A 56 26.04 64.33 -2.15
CA ARG A 56 27.26 65.13 -2.42
C ARG A 56 28.44 64.16 -2.67
N SER A 57 28.94 64.00 -3.90
CA SER A 57 30.12 64.70 -4.48
C SER A 57 31.39 64.54 -3.62
N GLY A 58 32.42 63.77 -3.98
CA GLY A 58 33.34 63.92 -5.15
C GLY A 58 34.75 64.33 -4.63
N PRO A 59 35.89 64.28 -5.36
CA PRO A 59 36.15 64.03 -6.80
C PRO A 59 37.18 62.86 -7.01
N CYS A 60 37.99 62.79 -8.08
CA CYS A 60 37.65 62.48 -9.48
C CYS A 60 38.91 62.24 -10.35
N ARG A 61 38.95 61.15 -11.14
CA ARG A 61 39.71 60.87 -12.41
C ARG A 61 39.15 59.53 -12.95
N LYS A 62 38.46 59.42 -14.09
CA LYS A 62 38.88 59.55 -15.53
C LYS A 62 40.02 58.55 -15.87
N ILE A 63 40.01 57.74 -16.95
CA ILE A 63 39.19 57.65 -18.19
C ILE A 63 39.49 56.27 -18.88
N GLN A 64 38.70 55.56 -19.72
CA GLN A 64 37.27 55.59 -20.12
C GLN A 64 36.84 54.36 -20.98
N PHE A 65 35.69 53.69 -20.68
CA PHE A 65 34.73 53.05 -21.65
C PHE A 65 35.17 51.82 -22.51
N ARG A 66 34.30 50.96 -23.11
CA ARG A 66 32.83 50.66 -23.14
C ARG A 66 32.67 49.21 -23.68
N SER A 67 31.55 48.48 -23.74
CA SER A 67 30.08 48.66 -23.54
C SER A 67 29.46 47.25 -23.35
N SER A 68 28.55 46.93 -22.40
CA SER A 68 27.08 47.18 -22.38
C SER A 68 26.33 46.69 -23.64
N LEU A 69 25.19 45.98 -23.58
CA LEU A 69 24.08 46.00 -22.60
C LEU A 69 23.48 44.62 -22.26
N VAL A 70 22.56 44.62 -21.27
CA VAL A 70 21.58 43.56 -20.91
C VAL A 70 20.17 44.18 -20.88
N PHE A 71 19.14 43.46 -21.35
CA PHE A 71 17.70 43.54 -20.98
C PHE A 71 17.11 42.13 -21.30
N GLU A 72 16.38 41.42 -20.43
CA GLU A 72 14.96 41.60 -19.98
C GLU A 72 13.92 41.43 -21.12
N ALA A 73 12.74 40.82 -20.94
CA ALA A 73 12.07 40.30 -19.73
C ALA A 73 11.14 39.08 -20.03
N VAL A 74 10.25 38.74 -19.09
CA VAL A 74 9.45 37.48 -19.01
C VAL A 74 8.08 37.57 -19.73
N ASN A 75 7.50 36.40 -20.04
CA ASN A 75 6.06 36.06 -20.04
C ASN A 75 5.30 35.96 -21.41
N ARG A 76 4.99 34.71 -21.84
CA ARG A 76 3.61 34.20 -22.05
C ARG A 76 3.56 32.73 -22.51
N GLN A 77 2.45 32.05 -22.21
CA GLN A 77 2.10 30.69 -22.67
C GLN A 77 1.22 30.72 -23.95
N LEU A 78 0.90 29.52 -24.47
CA LEU A 78 -0.15 29.18 -25.46
C LEU A 78 0.08 29.55 -26.94
N VAL A 79 0.57 28.56 -27.71
CA VAL A 79 0.02 28.14 -29.02
C VAL A 79 0.15 26.61 -29.12
N ASP A 80 -0.78 25.95 -29.81
CA ASP A 80 -1.06 24.51 -29.72
C ASP A 80 -0.09 23.53 -30.41
N CYS A 81 -0.24 22.27 -30.00
CA CYS A 81 0.12 21.08 -30.77
C CYS A 81 -0.47 21.11 -32.20
N SER A 82 0.36 20.93 -33.24
CA SER A 82 0.05 20.06 -34.39
C SER A 82 1.14 20.02 -35.47
N ARG A 83 1.38 18.82 -36.01
CA ARG A 83 2.21 18.49 -37.20
C ARG A 83 3.73 18.64 -37.00
N GLY A 84 4.54 17.67 -37.42
CA GLY A 84 4.17 16.36 -37.96
C GLY A 84 5.38 15.52 -38.38
N ALA A 85 5.24 14.20 -38.30
CA ALA A 85 6.22 13.25 -38.82
C ALA A 85 6.19 13.16 -40.36
N LEU A 86 7.22 12.51 -40.93
CA LEU A 86 7.34 12.07 -42.33
C LEU A 86 7.52 13.15 -43.41
N ARG A 87 8.79 13.55 -43.60
CA ARG A 87 9.53 13.61 -44.89
C ARG A 87 11.03 13.68 -44.58
N GLY A 88 11.95 13.03 -45.30
CA GLY A 88 11.78 12.08 -46.39
C GLY A 88 12.81 12.30 -47.51
N MET A 89 13.81 11.42 -47.59
CA MET A 89 14.83 11.26 -48.66
C MET A 89 15.93 12.33 -48.83
N ALA A 90 17.15 11.94 -48.45
CA ALA A 90 18.42 12.16 -49.16
C ALA A 90 19.42 11.10 -48.65
N ALA A 91 20.44 10.63 -49.38
CA ALA A 91 20.63 10.45 -50.83
C ALA A 91 21.74 9.37 -51.02
N LEU A 92 21.79 8.69 -52.17
CA LEU A 92 22.70 7.54 -52.38
C LEU A 92 24.17 7.96 -52.64
N ALA A 93 25.11 7.37 -51.91
CA ALA A 93 26.54 7.38 -52.24
C ALA A 93 27.22 6.04 -51.86
N GLN A 94 27.98 5.50 -52.80
CA GLN A 94 28.61 4.17 -52.84
C GLN A 94 29.72 3.94 -51.81
N GLY A 95 29.99 2.69 -51.39
CA GLY A 95 31.26 2.34 -50.73
C GLY A 95 31.30 1.02 -49.93
N ALA A 96 31.90 -0.03 -50.49
CA ALA A 96 32.13 -1.35 -49.86
C ALA A 96 33.09 -1.29 -48.63
N ARG A 97 33.25 -2.29 -47.74
CA ARG A 97 33.14 -3.78 -47.88
C ARG A 97 32.75 -4.47 -46.56
N LEU A 98 32.26 -5.71 -46.64
CA LEU A 98 32.25 -6.72 -45.57
C LEU A 98 32.90 -8.03 -46.08
N PRO A 99 33.63 -8.80 -45.25
CA PRO A 99 34.07 -10.16 -45.56
C PRO A 99 33.01 -11.21 -45.19
N VAL A 100 32.94 -12.33 -45.93
CA VAL A 100 31.95 -13.42 -45.72
C VAL A 100 32.57 -14.81 -45.95
N VAL A 101 32.46 -15.69 -44.96
CA VAL A 101 32.60 -17.18 -45.02
C VAL A 101 31.68 -17.73 -43.91
N LYS A 102 30.52 -18.36 -44.19
CA LYS A 102 30.27 -19.82 -44.40
C LYS A 102 30.75 -20.70 -43.21
N ASN A 103 30.06 -21.74 -42.73
CA ASN A 103 28.80 -22.44 -43.06
C ASN A 103 28.22 -23.04 -41.73
N ALA A 104 26.98 -23.52 -41.58
CA ALA A 104 26.44 -24.77 -42.17
C ALA A 104 24.90 -24.88 -42.05
N LEU A 105 24.34 -26.03 -42.44
CA LEU A 105 22.91 -26.24 -42.76
C LEU A 105 22.11 -27.01 -41.69
N GLY A 106 20.80 -26.75 -41.62
CA GLY A 106 19.80 -27.58 -40.93
C GLY A 106 18.38 -27.22 -41.40
N ASN A 107 17.69 -28.16 -42.06
CA ASN A 107 16.38 -27.92 -42.69
C ASN A 107 15.20 -28.40 -41.83
N SER A 108 14.14 -27.59 -41.72
CA SER A 108 12.77 -28.10 -41.61
C SER A 108 11.73 -27.10 -42.15
N THR A 109 11.07 -27.45 -43.24
CA THR A 109 10.03 -26.63 -43.88
C THR A 109 8.63 -26.96 -43.37
N ARG A 110 7.82 -25.94 -43.02
CA ARG A 110 6.35 -26.01 -43.11
C ARG A 110 5.79 -24.67 -43.63
N SER A 111 4.90 -24.77 -44.61
CA SER A 111 4.29 -23.64 -45.32
C SER A 111 2.94 -23.25 -44.72
N ILE A 112 2.70 -21.95 -44.54
CA ILE A 112 1.38 -21.39 -44.21
C ILE A 112 0.79 -20.79 -45.49
N LEU A 113 -0.45 -21.20 -45.81
CA LEU A 113 -1.19 -20.76 -46.99
C LEU A 113 -2.24 -19.71 -46.57
N PHE A 114 -2.08 -18.47 -47.03
CA PHE A 114 -3.15 -17.47 -46.98
C PHE A 114 -4.30 -17.88 -47.91
N ARG A 115 -5.54 -17.55 -47.55
CA ARG A 115 -6.72 -17.79 -48.39
C ARG A 115 -7.68 -16.60 -48.33
N ASP A 116 -7.82 -15.90 -49.45
CA ASP A 116 -8.76 -14.79 -49.58
C ASP A 116 -10.21 -15.23 -49.44
N VAL A 117 -11.04 -14.37 -48.82
CA VAL A 117 -12.50 -14.48 -48.87
C VAL A 117 -13.02 -13.56 -49.98
N ARG A 118 -13.69 -14.13 -50.99
CA ARG A 118 -14.46 -13.36 -51.98
C ARG A 118 -15.96 -13.62 -51.84
N LEU A 119 -16.74 -12.55 -51.97
CA LEU A 119 -18.21 -12.59 -51.96
C LEU A 119 -18.75 -13.19 -53.28
N GLY A 120 -19.79 -14.01 -53.15
CA GLY A 120 -20.62 -14.50 -54.26
C GLY A 120 -22.08 -14.52 -53.81
N ARG A 121 -23.00 -14.06 -54.67
CA ARG A 121 -24.45 -14.00 -54.42
C ARG A 121 -25.22 -14.82 -55.46
N THR A 122 -26.51 -15.02 -55.18
CA THR A 122 -27.50 -15.78 -55.99
C THR A 122 -27.33 -17.31 -55.94
N GLY A 123 -28.40 -18.11 -55.99
CA GLY A 123 -29.82 -17.75 -55.86
C GLY A 123 -30.75 -18.87 -56.36
N GLY A 124 -31.75 -19.27 -55.57
CA GLY A 124 -32.70 -20.32 -55.95
C GLY A 124 -33.95 -20.35 -55.05
N ARG A 125 -35.13 -20.52 -55.64
CA ARG A 125 -36.41 -20.71 -54.94
C ARG A 125 -36.77 -22.19 -54.91
N PHE A 126 -37.52 -22.66 -53.91
CA PHE A 126 -38.64 -23.57 -54.16
C PHE A 126 -39.82 -23.36 -53.18
N ARG A 127 -40.90 -24.10 -53.41
CA ARG A 127 -42.27 -23.99 -52.84
C ARG A 127 -42.48 -24.96 -51.64
N LYS A 128 -43.59 -24.99 -50.88
CA LYS A 128 -44.66 -24.03 -50.46
C LYS A 128 -45.73 -24.84 -49.67
N GLY A 129 -46.20 -24.36 -48.51
CA GLY A 129 -47.42 -24.84 -47.81
C GLY A 129 -47.76 -23.85 -46.66
N THR A 130 -48.95 -23.26 -46.52
CA THR A 130 -50.30 -23.79 -46.15
C THR A 130 -50.40 -24.20 -44.67
N GLY A 131 -51.24 -23.58 -43.82
CA GLY A 131 -52.24 -22.51 -44.06
C GLY A 131 -52.91 -21.96 -42.77
N CYS A 132 -54.09 -21.31 -42.91
CA CYS A 132 -54.90 -20.62 -41.87
C CYS A 132 -54.23 -19.34 -41.26
N GLU A 133 -54.85 -18.14 -41.19
CA GLU A 133 -56.16 -17.67 -40.68
C GLU A 133 -56.16 -17.42 -39.16
N SER A 134 -56.71 -16.32 -38.59
CA SER A 134 -57.24 -15.05 -39.16
C SER A 134 -57.34 -13.94 -38.06
N LEU A 135 -58.19 -12.90 -38.25
CA LEU A 135 -58.42 -11.69 -37.42
C LEU A 135 -57.34 -10.57 -37.59
N LEU A 136 -57.59 -9.29 -37.91
CA LEU A 136 -58.68 -8.29 -37.66
C LEU A 136 -58.63 -7.69 -36.23
N GLN A 137 -58.76 -6.37 -35.99
CA GLN A 137 -59.03 -5.21 -36.89
C GLN A 137 -58.57 -3.84 -36.28
N SER A 138 -58.52 -2.80 -37.12
CA SER A 138 -58.60 -1.32 -36.90
C SER A 138 -58.60 -0.67 -35.49
N GLY A 139 -58.10 0.56 -35.29
CA GLY A 139 -57.44 1.48 -36.24
C GLY A 139 -57.47 2.98 -35.83
N MET A 140 -56.90 3.82 -36.71
CA MET A 140 -57.14 5.27 -36.97
C MET A 140 -57.54 6.25 -35.84
N ASN A 141 -56.79 7.37 -35.73
CA ASN A 141 -57.33 8.68 -36.14
C ASN A 141 -56.25 9.77 -36.38
N SER A 142 -56.57 10.83 -37.16
CA SER A 142 -55.61 11.87 -37.56
C SER A 142 -56.24 13.18 -38.07
N SER A 143 -55.75 14.34 -37.60
CA SER A 143 -55.90 15.68 -38.23
C SER A 143 -54.80 16.61 -37.68
N ILE A 144 -54.01 17.43 -38.40
CA ILE A 144 -54.02 18.14 -39.71
C ILE A 144 -54.48 19.60 -39.65
N ARG A 145 -53.51 20.54 -39.68
CA ARG A 145 -53.36 21.77 -40.53
C ARG A 145 -52.08 22.52 -40.07
N LEU A 146 -51.08 22.83 -40.91
CA LEU A 146 -51.02 23.78 -42.06
C LEU A 146 -51.15 25.27 -41.65
N SER A 147 -50.36 26.24 -42.15
CA SER A 147 -49.05 26.25 -42.85
C SER A 147 -48.64 27.70 -43.23
N SER A 148 -47.35 28.05 -43.22
CA SER A 148 -46.78 29.12 -44.08
C SER A 148 -45.26 28.97 -44.27
N ALA A 149 -44.72 29.57 -45.34
CA ALA A 149 -43.30 29.58 -45.76
C ALA A 149 -43.00 30.96 -46.42
N ALA A 150 -41.82 31.36 -46.90
CA ALA A 150 -40.48 30.76 -47.04
C ALA A 150 -39.41 31.92 -46.90
N TRP A 151 -38.09 31.77 -47.06
CA TRP A 151 -37.36 31.57 -48.33
C TRP A 151 -35.84 31.32 -48.07
N THR A 152 -35.22 30.42 -48.87
CA THR A 152 -33.82 30.37 -49.41
C THR A 152 -32.60 30.94 -48.64
N SER A 153 -31.37 30.40 -48.73
CA SER A 153 -30.77 29.19 -49.36
C SER A 153 -29.31 29.04 -48.85
N TRP A 154 -28.57 27.92 -48.98
CA TRP A 154 -27.99 27.34 -50.21
C TRP A 154 -27.64 25.84 -50.07
N LYS A 155 -27.13 25.20 -51.13
CA LYS A 155 -26.83 23.76 -51.22
C LYS A 155 -25.49 23.44 -50.51
N ALA A 156 -25.33 22.42 -49.66
CA ALA A 156 -25.67 20.99 -49.72
C ALA A 156 -24.70 20.12 -50.56
N HIS A 157 -23.92 19.27 -49.90
CA HIS A 157 -23.43 17.98 -50.44
C HIS A 157 -23.35 16.94 -49.30
N LYS A 158 -23.61 15.66 -49.63
CA LYS A 158 -23.75 14.58 -48.64
C LYS A 158 -22.47 13.75 -48.47
N GLY A 159 -22.22 13.30 -47.24
CA GLY A 159 -22.10 11.85 -47.00
C GLY A 159 -20.77 11.30 -46.49
N ARG A 160 -20.70 11.05 -45.18
CA ARG A 160 -20.22 9.80 -44.57
C ARG A 160 -20.98 9.58 -43.27
N ARG A 161 -21.68 8.45 -43.13
CA ARG A 161 -22.19 8.00 -41.83
C ARG A 161 -21.03 7.32 -41.10
N PHE A 162 -20.51 7.93 -40.04
CA PHE A 162 -19.79 7.16 -39.04
C PHE A 162 -20.81 6.27 -38.31
N HIS A 163 -20.49 4.99 -38.12
CA HIS A 163 -21.13 4.19 -37.08
C HIS A 163 -20.31 4.41 -35.82
N THR A 164 -20.84 5.19 -34.88
CA THR A 164 -20.36 5.18 -33.50
C THR A 164 -20.83 3.88 -32.88
N SER A 165 -19.99 2.85 -32.95
CA SER A 165 -20.13 1.67 -32.12
C SER A 165 -19.90 2.10 -30.66
N HIS A 166 -20.99 2.46 -29.98
CA HIS A 166 -20.97 2.61 -28.53
C HIS A 166 -20.67 1.24 -27.94
N ILE A 167 -19.44 1.03 -27.52
CA ILE A 167 -19.08 -0.06 -26.62
C ILE A 167 -19.70 0.33 -25.28
N VAL A 168 -20.86 -0.25 -24.98
CA VAL A 168 -21.44 -0.21 -23.64
C VAL A 168 -20.55 -1.12 -22.80
N ALA A 169 -19.93 -0.57 -21.76
CA ALA A 169 -19.25 -1.39 -20.77
C ALA A 169 -20.32 -2.22 -20.03
N SER A 170 -20.05 -3.50 -19.87
CA SER A 170 -20.87 -4.42 -19.08
C SER A 170 -20.92 -3.94 -17.61
N SER A 171 -22.04 -4.19 -16.94
CA SER A 171 -22.09 -3.99 -15.49
C SER A 171 -21.23 -5.05 -14.79
N PRO A 172 -20.67 -4.77 -13.58
CA PRO A 172 -19.82 -5.75 -12.87
C PRO A 172 -20.51 -7.10 -12.63
N ALA A 173 -21.84 -7.11 -12.50
CA ALA A 173 -22.63 -8.35 -12.37
C ALA A 173 -22.70 -9.16 -13.68
N GLU A 174 -22.73 -8.50 -14.84
CA GLU A 174 -22.66 -9.16 -16.16
C GLU A 174 -21.25 -9.70 -16.42
N GLU A 175 -20.20 -9.02 -15.96
CA GLU A 175 -18.80 -9.47 -16.10
C GLU A 175 -18.50 -10.69 -15.21
N GLU A 176 -18.93 -10.68 -13.94
CA GLU A 176 -18.79 -11.86 -13.07
C GLU A 176 -19.63 -13.03 -13.59
N ALA A 177 -20.89 -12.82 -14.01
CA ALA A 177 -21.72 -13.88 -14.59
C ALA A 177 -21.14 -14.47 -15.89
N ALA A 178 -20.47 -13.65 -16.72
CA ALA A 178 -19.74 -14.12 -17.88
C ALA A 178 -18.47 -14.91 -17.50
N ALA A 179 -17.75 -14.49 -16.45
CA ALA A 179 -16.59 -15.19 -15.92
C ALA A 179 -16.96 -16.53 -15.26
N GLU A 180 -18.08 -16.59 -14.53
CA GLU A 180 -18.68 -17.82 -14.00
C GLU A 180 -19.00 -18.80 -15.14
N ALA A 181 -19.74 -18.36 -16.16
CA ALA A 181 -20.09 -19.19 -17.30
C ALA A 181 -18.85 -19.73 -18.02
N ALA A 182 -17.85 -18.87 -18.26
CA ALA A 182 -16.58 -19.28 -18.85
C ALA A 182 -15.80 -20.28 -17.98
N ALA A 183 -15.84 -20.17 -16.64
CA ALA A 183 -15.21 -21.12 -15.72
C ALA A 183 -15.94 -22.47 -15.63
N ARG A 184 -17.26 -22.50 -15.86
CA ARG A 184 -18.03 -23.74 -16.00
C ARG A 184 -17.65 -24.49 -17.29
N GLU A 185 -17.50 -23.78 -18.41
CA GLU A 185 -17.09 -24.35 -19.71
C GLU A 185 -15.59 -24.72 -19.80
N ASN A 186 -14.72 -23.88 -19.25
CA ASN A 186 -13.26 -24.03 -19.28
C ASN A 186 -12.71 -23.98 -17.84
N PRO A 187 -12.76 -25.11 -17.10
CA PRO A 187 -12.28 -25.17 -15.71
C PRO A 187 -10.81 -24.78 -15.56
N LEU A 188 -10.48 -24.02 -14.51
CA LEU A 188 -9.09 -23.73 -14.15
C LEU A 188 -8.38 -25.01 -13.69
N SER A 189 -7.22 -25.28 -14.27
CA SER A 189 -6.28 -26.31 -13.83
C SER A 189 -5.38 -25.83 -12.67
N LYS A 190 -4.61 -26.71 -12.02
CA LYS A 190 -3.59 -26.27 -11.05
C LYS A 190 -2.54 -25.40 -11.76
N GLU A 191 -2.21 -25.79 -12.98
CA GLU A 191 -1.25 -25.17 -13.88
C GLU A 191 -1.66 -23.73 -14.23
N ASP A 192 -2.96 -23.45 -14.39
CA ASP A 192 -3.49 -22.08 -14.55
C ASP A 192 -3.27 -21.21 -13.31
N LEU A 193 -3.40 -21.77 -12.11
CA LEU A 193 -3.18 -21.06 -10.84
C LEU A 193 -1.69 -20.79 -10.59
N VAL A 194 -0.81 -21.71 -10.99
CA VAL A 194 0.64 -21.52 -11.00
C VAL A 194 1.04 -20.48 -12.07
N ALA A 195 0.46 -20.55 -13.26
CA ALA A 195 0.68 -19.58 -14.33
C ALA A 195 0.15 -18.18 -13.94
N PHE A 196 -0.92 -18.09 -13.15
CA PHE A 196 -1.40 -16.83 -12.59
C PHE A 196 -0.34 -16.16 -11.71
N LEU A 197 0.28 -16.90 -10.77
CA LEU A 197 1.37 -16.35 -9.94
C LEU A 197 2.60 -16.01 -10.79
N ARG A 198 3.01 -16.92 -11.68
CA ARG A 198 4.15 -16.71 -12.60
C ARG A 198 3.95 -15.50 -13.52
N SER A 199 2.71 -15.13 -13.86
CA SER A 199 2.39 -13.91 -14.62
C SER A 199 2.65 -12.60 -13.85
N GLY A 200 3.09 -12.66 -12.60
CA GLY A 200 3.65 -11.54 -11.86
C GLY A 200 5.12 -11.20 -12.21
N CYS A 201 5.83 -12.10 -12.92
CA CYS A 201 7.22 -11.87 -13.29
C CYS A 201 7.35 -10.68 -14.27
N LYS A 202 8.14 -9.67 -13.89
CA LYS A 202 8.37 -8.41 -14.63
C LYS A 202 9.87 -8.13 -14.77
N PRO A 203 10.37 -7.61 -15.90
CA PRO A 203 11.77 -7.19 -16.00
C PRO A 203 12.08 -6.05 -15.00
N LYS A 204 13.34 -5.92 -14.57
CA LYS A 204 13.75 -4.96 -13.52
C LYS A 204 13.43 -3.48 -13.83
N SER A 205 13.18 -3.12 -15.09
CA SER A 205 12.69 -1.79 -15.53
C SER A 205 11.23 -1.50 -15.13
N ASP A 206 10.45 -2.55 -14.99
CA ASP A 206 8.99 -2.52 -14.85
C ASP A 206 8.58 -2.82 -13.40
N TRP A 207 9.56 -3.10 -12.53
CA TRP A 207 9.39 -3.21 -11.07
C TRP A 207 8.89 -1.88 -10.49
N ARG A 208 7.91 -1.94 -9.60
CA ARG A 208 7.33 -0.79 -8.92
C ARG A 208 7.29 -0.99 -7.40
N ILE A 209 6.88 0.04 -6.68
CA ILE A 209 6.77 0.10 -5.23
C ILE A 209 5.34 0.54 -4.95
N GLY A 210 4.50 -0.39 -4.48
CA GLY A 210 3.19 -0.04 -3.89
C GLY A 210 3.36 0.05 -2.37
N THR A 211 2.73 1.04 -1.73
CA THR A 211 2.79 1.22 -0.27
C THR A 211 1.39 1.27 0.31
N GLU A 212 1.14 0.48 1.34
CA GLU A 212 -0.17 0.41 2.02
C GLU A 212 -0.02 0.86 3.47
N HIS A 213 -0.98 1.64 4.00
CA HIS A 213 -1.03 1.94 5.43
C HIS A 213 -2.45 2.17 5.94
N GLU A 214 -2.77 1.50 7.05
CA GLU A 214 -3.96 1.71 7.87
C GLU A 214 -3.69 2.78 8.93
N LYS A 215 -4.73 3.42 9.47
CA LYS A 215 -4.61 4.44 10.52
C LYS A 215 -5.92 4.56 11.29
N PHE A 216 -5.83 4.78 12.60
CA PHE A 216 -7.00 4.95 13.45
C PHE A 216 -7.54 6.38 13.32
N GLY A 217 -8.80 6.48 12.91
CA GLY A 217 -9.55 7.73 12.94
C GLY A 217 -10.21 7.97 14.29
N PHE A 218 -10.10 9.19 14.82
CA PHE A 218 -10.65 9.59 16.11
C PHE A 218 -11.23 11.01 16.10
N LYS A 219 -12.05 11.36 17.10
CA LYS A 219 -12.59 12.71 17.33
C LYS A 219 -11.60 13.55 18.13
N LEU A 220 -11.31 14.78 17.70
CA LEU A 220 -10.26 15.64 18.27
C LEU A 220 -10.55 16.16 19.70
N ASP A 221 -11.80 16.06 20.16
CA ASP A 221 -12.26 16.57 21.45
C ASP A 221 -12.44 15.48 22.52
N THR A 222 -12.95 14.30 22.14
CA THR A 222 -13.17 13.16 23.05
C THR A 222 -12.14 12.03 22.93
N LEU A 223 -11.34 12.02 21.85
CA LEU A 223 -10.50 10.91 21.39
C LEU A 223 -11.26 9.63 21.02
N GLU A 224 -12.59 9.63 21.03
CA GLU A 224 -13.42 8.47 20.64
C GLU A 224 -13.14 8.05 19.19
N PRO A 225 -13.28 6.75 18.85
CA PRO A 225 -13.22 6.29 17.46
C PRO A 225 -14.24 7.02 16.57
N MET A 226 -13.90 7.21 15.29
CA MET A 226 -14.89 7.67 14.30
C MET A 226 -16.03 6.65 14.17
N THR A 227 -17.28 7.12 14.11
CA THR A 227 -18.40 6.27 13.69
C THR A 227 -18.37 6.04 12.17
N PHE A 228 -19.04 4.99 11.68
CA PHE A 228 -19.14 4.77 10.24
C PHE A 228 -19.75 5.98 9.51
N ASP A 229 -20.75 6.66 10.07
CA ASP A 229 -21.32 7.89 9.49
C ASP A 229 -20.29 9.01 9.33
N GLN A 230 -19.37 9.16 10.28
CA GLN A 230 -18.29 10.15 10.21
C GLN A 230 -17.27 9.80 9.13
N ILE A 231 -16.94 8.51 9.00
CA ILE A 231 -16.05 7.99 7.95
C ILE A 231 -16.69 8.13 6.57
N SER A 232 -17.96 7.76 6.43
CA SER A 232 -18.77 7.90 5.22
C SER A 232 -18.80 9.34 4.73
N LYS A 233 -19.06 10.30 5.64
CA LYS A 233 -19.02 11.73 5.32
C LYS A 233 -17.63 12.22 4.92
N LEU A 234 -16.57 11.74 5.59
CA LEU A 234 -15.18 12.07 5.24
C LEU A 234 -14.84 11.59 3.80
N LEU A 235 -15.23 10.36 3.45
CA LEU A 235 -15.03 9.81 2.10
C LEU A 235 -15.80 10.62 1.05
N ASP A 236 -17.06 10.99 1.31
CA ASP A 236 -17.90 11.75 0.36
C ASP A 236 -17.37 13.18 0.12
N GLU A 237 -16.94 13.86 1.17
CA GLU A 237 -16.29 15.18 1.09
C GLU A 237 -14.94 15.11 0.36
N MET A 238 -14.12 14.09 0.63
CA MET A 238 -12.87 13.85 -0.11
C MET A 238 -13.12 13.59 -1.61
N ALA A 239 -14.11 12.77 -1.95
CA ALA A 239 -14.50 12.51 -3.32
C ALA A 239 -14.93 13.80 -4.04
N SER A 240 -15.79 14.59 -3.39
CA SER A 240 -16.35 15.83 -3.93
C SER A 240 -15.33 16.94 -4.11
N ARG A 241 -14.31 17.02 -3.24
CA ARG A 241 -13.28 18.09 -3.27
C ARG A 241 -12.06 17.73 -4.12
N PHE A 242 -11.62 16.47 -4.10
CA PHE A 242 -10.34 16.05 -4.68
C PHE A 242 -10.50 15.15 -5.92
N GLY A 243 -11.74 14.83 -6.32
CA GLY A 243 -12.02 14.10 -7.56
C GLY A 243 -11.65 12.62 -7.49
N TYR A 244 -12.02 11.95 -6.40
CA TYR A 244 -12.01 10.49 -6.35
C TYR A 244 -13.33 9.93 -6.88
N GLU A 245 -13.27 8.74 -7.47
CA GLU A 245 -14.43 7.90 -7.71
C GLU A 245 -14.85 7.21 -6.39
N ARG A 246 -16.16 7.10 -6.15
CA ARG A 246 -16.72 6.52 -4.91
C ARG A 246 -16.86 5.01 -5.06
N VAL A 247 -16.36 4.24 -4.09
CA VAL A 247 -16.59 2.79 -4.01
C VAL A 247 -17.79 2.55 -3.10
N MET A 248 -18.83 1.92 -3.64
CA MET A 248 -20.12 1.70 -2.96
C MET A 248 -20.36 0.22 -2.70
N GLU A 249 -20.93 -0.12 -1.54
CA GLU A 249 -21.50 -1.44 -1.24
C GLU A 249 -22.94 -1.24 -0.74
N GLY A 250 -23.92 -1.55 -1.61
CA GLY A 250 -25.28 -1.04 -1.45
C GLY A 250 -25.32 0.50 -1.52
N ASP A 251 -26.05 1.14 -0.61
CA ASP A 251 -26.11 2.60 -0.47
C ASP A 251 -24.90 3.19 0.30
N ASN A 252 -24.03 2.35 0.88
CA ASN A 252 -22.91 2.78 1.71
C ASN A 252 -21.66 3.10 0.87
N ILE A 253 -21.04 4.25 1.09
CA ILE A 253 -19.68 4.53 0.59
C ILE A 253 -18.66 3.83 1.52
N ILE A 254 -17.86 2.93 0.95
CA ILE A 254 -16.92 2.06 1.68
C ILE A 254 -15.45 2.27 1.29
N GLY A 255 -15.18 3.20 0.38
CA GLY A 255 -13.84 3.51 -0.10
C GLY A 255 -13.84 4.51 -1.25
N LEU A 256 -12.64 4.82 -1.76
CA LEU A 256 -12.40 5.73 -2.88
C LEU A 256 -11.37 5.13 -3.84
N GLN A 257 -11.42 5.51 -5.12
CA GLN A 257 -10.39 5.17 -6.12
C GLN A 257 -9.98 6.40 -6.92
N LYS A 258 -8.68 6.52 -7.21
CA LYS A 258 -8.11 7.60 -8.04
C LYS A 258 -6.69 7.28 -8.50
N ASP A 259 -6.37 7.57 -9.75
CA ASP A 259 -5.00 7.55 -10.33
C ASP A 259 -4.17 6.26 -10.10
N GLY A 260 -4.85 5.13 -9.82
CA GLY A 260 -4.22 3.83 -9.54
C GLY A 260 -4.03 3.50 -8.06
N ALA A 261 -4.43 4.39 -7.15
CA ALA A 261 -4.50 4.17 -5.70
C ALA A 261 -5.96 4.04 -5.23
N SER A 262 -6.15 3.46 -4.03
CA SER A 262 -7.46 3.33 -3.39
C SER A 262 -7.43 3.63 -1.89
N VAL A 263 -8.50 4.22 -1.39
CA VAL A 263 -8.81 4.32 0.04
C VAL A 263 -9.79 3.21 0.40
N SER A 264 -9.48 2.45 1.44
CA SER A 264 -10.30 1.32 1.92
C SER A 264 -10.64 1.49 3.40
N LEU A 265 -11.68 0.79 3.85
CA LEU A 265 -12.03 0.69 5.27
C LEU A 265 -11.90 -0.75 5.74
N GLU A 266 -11.05 -0.99 6.75
CA GLU A 266 -10.94 -2.27 7.47
C GLU A 266 -12.04 -2.42 8.55
N PRO A 267 -12.28 -3.61 9.12
CA PRO A 267 -13.49 -3.94 9.89
C PRO A 267 -13.84 -2.97 11.02
N GLY A 268 -12.82 -2.57 11.77
CA GLY A 268 -12.89 -1.62 12.88
C GLY A 268 -12.81 -0.16 12.46
N GLY A 269 -13.09 0.18 11.20
CA GLY A 269 -13.05 1.55 10.67
C GLY A 269 -11.65 2.12 10.48
N GLN A 270 -10.61 1.28 10.43
CA GLN A 270 -9.26 1.74 10.11
C GLN A 270 -9.19 2.21 8.65
N PHE A 271 -8.61 3.39 8.43
CA PHE A 271 -8.71 4.11 7.16
C PHE A 271 -7.47 3.87 6.30
N GLU A 272 -7.53 2.87 5.44
CA GLU A 272 -6.42 2.44 4.59
C GLU A 272 -6.17 3.41 3.42
N LEU A 273 -4.90 3.60 3.06
CA LEU A 273 -4.51 3.90 1.68
C LEU A 273 -3.71 2.71 1.15
N SER A 274 -4.15 2.10 0.04
CA SER A 274 -3.30 1.27 -0.82
C SER A 274 -2.85 2.13 -2.01
N GLY A 275 -1.56 2.46 -2.03
CA GLY A 275 -0.95 3.41 -2.96
C GLY A 275 -0.67 2.83 -4.36
N ALA A 276 -0.50 3.71 -5.33
CA ALA A 276 -0.23 3.34 -6.71
C ALA A 276 1.14 2.62 -6.85
N PRO A 277 1.34 1.80 -7.91
CA PRO A 277 2.62 1.16 -8.18
C PRO A 277 3.64 2.16 -8.75
N LEU A 278 4.44 2.79 -7.88
CA LEU A 278 5.34 3.91 -8.18
C LEU A 278 6.81 3.48 -8.41
N GLU A 279 7.64 4.38 -8.96
CA GLU A 279 9.01 4.05 -9.43
C GLU A 279 10.11 4.22 -8.35
N ASP A 280 9.92 5.18 -7.45
CA ASP A 280 10.86 5.51 -6.37
C ASP A 280 10.16 5.95 -5.09
N ILE A 281 10.89 5.87 -3.98
CA ILE A 281 10.33 6.14 -2.64
C ILE A 281 9.96 7.62 -2.48
N HIS A 282 10.60 8.52 -3.23
CA HIS A 282 10.19 9.94 -3.30
C HIS A 282 8.80 10.09 -3.93
N ALA A 283 8.41 9.22 -4.86
CA ALA A 283 7.04 9.20 -5.39
C ALA A 283 6.04 8.68 -4.34
N CYS A 284 6.36 7.59 -3.65
CA CYS A 284 5.53 7.08 -2.53
C CYS A 284 5.37 8.15 -1.43
N GLN A 285 6.42 8.92 -1.12
CA GLN A 285 6.34 10.06 -0.22
C GLN A 285 5.35 11.12 -0.73
N ARG A 286 5.41 11.51 -2.00
CA ARG A 286 4.49 12.52 -2.56
C ARG A 286 3.04 12.08 -2.55
N GLU A 287 2.78 10.79 -2.75
CA GLU A 287 1.44 10.20 -2.65
C GLU A 287 0.92 10.19 -1.21
N LEU A 288 1.74 9.72 -0.26
CA LEU A 288 1.44 9.74 1.17
C LEU A 288 1.18 11.17 1.68
N ASP A 289 2.03 12.13 1.27
CA ASP A 289 1.92 13.53 1.66
C ASP A 289 0.61 14.16 1.14
N MET A 290 0.27 13.90 -0.13
CA MET A 290 -0.98 14.34 -0.75
C MET A 290 -2.21 13.72 -0.07
N HIS A 291 -2.14 12.43 0.27
CA HIS A 291 -3.22 11.74 0.97
C HIS A 291 -3.44 12.30 2.38
N LEU A 292 -2.37 12.45 3.18
CA LEU A 292 -2.46 12.98 4.53
C LEU A 292 -2.88 14.47 4.55
N GLU A 293 -2.47 15.28 3.58
CA GLU A 293 -2.97 16.66 3.43
C GLU A 293 -4.48 16.68 3.17
N GLN A 294 -4.97 15.90 2.20
CA GLN A 294 -6.39 15.84 1.85
C GLN A 294 -7.27 15.32 2.99
N VAL A 295 -6.83 14.26 3.67
CA VAL A 295 -7.50 13.69 4.84
C VAL A 295 -7.54 14.70 5.98
N ASN A 296 -6.44 15.41 6.27
CA ASN A 296 -6.40 16.40 7.35
C ASN A 296 -7.21 17.67 7.05
N ILE A 297 -7.31 18.10 5.78
CA ILE A 297 -8.17 19.24 5.39
C ILE A 297 -9.63 18.94 5.76
N VAL A 298 -10.16 17.80 5.31
CA VAL A 298 -11.57 17.44 5.54
C VAL A 298 -11.79 17.00 6.99
N GLY A 299 -10.89 16.18 7.54
CA GLY A 299 -10.97 15.72 8.93
C GLY A 299 -11.07 16.87 9.93
N LYS A 300 -10.23 17.90 9.78
CA LYS A 300 -10.25 19.09 10.64
C LYS A 300 -11.56 19.85 10.60
N GLU A 301 -12.22 19.95 9.43
CA GLU A 301 -13.56 20.56 9.30
C GLU A 301 -14.66 19.72 9.96
N LEU A 302 -14.47 18.41 10.08
CA LEU A 302 -15.38 17.47 10.74
C LEU A 302 -15.09 17.26 12.24
N GLY A 303 -14.05 17.90 12.80
CA GLY A 303 -13.62 17.68 14.19
C GLY A 303 -12.83 16.37 14.40
N LEU A 304 -12.19 15.86 13.35
CA LEU A 304 -11.59 14.53 13.27
C LEU A 304 -10.07 14.57 13.05
N GLY A 305 -9.37 13.55 13.54
CA GLY A 305 -7.93 13.34 13.38
C GLY A 305 -7.57 11.88 13.12
N PHE A 306 -6.31 11.64 12.75
CA PHE A 306 -5.77 10.30 12.46
C PHE A 306 -4.42 10.08 13.14
N ALA A 307 -4.20 8.86 13.67
CA ALA A 307 -2.96 8.47 14.33
C ALA A 307 -2.35 7.19 13.72
N GLY A 308 -1.01 7.20 13.59
CA GLY A 308 -0.22 6.07 13.13
C GLY A 308 0.28 5.23 14.31
N ILE A 309 -0.52 4.24 14.71
CA ILE A 309 -0.28 3.37 15.88
C ILE A 309 -0.53 1.92 15.47
N GLY A 310 0.27 0.95 15.93
CA GLY A 310 0.11 -0.45 15.54
C GLY A 310 -1.18 -1.12 16.06
N PHE A 311 -1.70 -0.65 17.19
CA PHE A 311 -2.88 -1.19 17.87
C PHE A 311 -3.63 -0.06 18.61
N GLU A 312 -4.94 -0.20 18.78
CA GLU A 312 -5.79 0.74 19.54
C GLU A 312 -5.32 0.88 21.01
N PRO A 313 -4.76 2.04 21.42
CA PRO A 313 -4.12 2.16 22.73
C PRO A 313 -5.08 2.39 23.90
N LYS A 314 -6.33 2.80 23.64
CA LYS A 314 -7.24 3.40 24.63
C LYS A 314 -8.57 2.69 24.75
N TRP A 315 -9.25 2.40 23.63
CA TRP A 315 -10.65 1.98 23.63
C TRP A 315 -10.83 0.45 23.59
N PRO A 316 -11.80 -0.11 24.32
CA PRO A 316 -12.10 -1.54 24.28
C PRO A 316 -12.68 -1.95 22.93
N LEU A 317 -12.64 -3.25 22.63
CA LEU A 317 -13.19 -3.82 21.40
C LEU A 317 -14.67 -3.43 21.17
N SER A 318 -15.46 -3.37 22.24
CA SER A 318 -16.88 -3.01 22.23
C SER A 318 -17.20 -1.56 21.84
N GLU A 319 -16.19 -0.68 21.77
CA GLU A 319 -16.33 0.73 21.38
C GLU A 319 -15.74 1.01 19.98
N ARG A 320 -15.23 -0.01 19.28
CA ARG A 320 -14.81 0.11 17.89
C ARG A 320 -16.06 0.21 16.97
N PRO A 321 -16.03 1.02 15.91
CA PRO A 321 -17.08 1.00 14.90
C PRO A 321 -17.02 -0.34 14.13
N SER A 322 -18.16 -0.79 13.62
CA SER A 322 -18.21 -1.85 12.60
C SER A 322 -18.50 -1.21 11.25
N VAL A 323 -17.74 -1.61 10.22
CA VAL A 323 -17.97 -1.14 8.84
C VAL A 323 -18.91 -2.10 8.12
N PRO A 324 -20.06 -1.61 7.58
CA PRO A 324 -21.10 -2.46 6.97
C PRO A 324 -20.69 -2.96 5.58
N LYS A 325 -19.81 -3.97 5.58
CA LYS A 325 -19.35 -4.73 4.41
C LYS A 325 -19.65 -6.20 4.65
N VAL A 326 -20.40 -6.84 3.76
CA VAL A 326 -20.80 -8.26 3.84
C VAL A 326 -19.57 -9.18 3.92
N ARG A 327 -18.44 -8.73 3.37
CA ARG A 327 -17.15 -9.42 3.48
C ARG A 327 -16.71 -9.65 4.93
N TYR A 328 -17.01 -8.73 5.84
CA TYR A 328 -16.55 -8.82 7.24
C TYR A 328 -17.50 -9.63 8.12
N GLU A 329 -18.81 -9.55 7.89
CA GLU A 329 -19.82 -10.42 8.52
C GLU A 329 -19.44 -11.91 8.39
N VAL A 330 -19.05 -12.34 7.19
CA VAL A 330 -18.61 -13.72 6.91
C VAL A 330 -17.33 -14.11 7.66
N ILE A 331 -16.40 -13.16 7.89
CA ILE A 331 -15.16 -13.45 8.64
C ILE A 331 -15.44 -13.46 10.15
N GLU A 332 -16.31 -12.58 10.65
CA GLU A 332 -16.73 -12.55 12.04
C GLU A 332 -17.44 -13.83 12.47
N GLU A 333 -18.30 -14.38 11.62
CA GLU A 333 -18.84 -15.73 11.80
C GLU A 333 -17.76 -16.82 11.77
N TYR A 334 -16.64 -16.61 11.06
CA TYR A 334 -15.55 -17.58 10.96
C TYR A 334 -14.57 -17.57 12.15
N ILE A 335 -14.35 -16.43 12.80
CA ILE A 335 -13.40 -16.32 13.94
C ILE A 335 -13.69 -17.38 15.03
N PRO A 336 -14.93 -17.61 15.48
CA PRO A 336 -15.23 -18.71 16.41
C PRO A 336 -14.97 -20.10 15.82
N LYS A 337 -15.25 -20.31 14.52
CA LYS A 337 -15.13 -21.60 13.80
C LYS A 337 -13.67 -22.12 13.75
N ILE A 338 -12.67 -21.24 13.88
CA ILE A 338 -11.22 -21.58 13.95
C ILE A 338 -10.66 -21.70 15.37
N GLY A 339 -11.50 -21.58 16.41
CA GLY A 339 -11.05 -21.47 17.80
C GLY A 339 -10.49 -20.10 18.15
N GLY A 340 -10.86 -19.06 17.40
CA GLY A 340 -10.52 -17.68 17.71
C GLY A 340 -11.22 -17.22 18.98
N SER A 341 -10.43 -16.85 19.98
CA SER A 341 -10.89 -16.07 21.13
C SER A 341 -11.05 -14.59 20.75
N GLU A 342 -11.39 -13.77 21.74
CA GLU A 342 -11.48 -12.29 21.68
C GLU A 342 -10.36 -11.63 20.83
N ILE A 343 -9.11 -12.09 21.00
CA ILE A 343 -7.92 -11.68 20.23
C ILE A 343 -8.05 -11.80 18.70
N GLY A 344 -8.94 -12.66 18.20
CA GLY A 344 -9.25 -12.75 16.78
C GLY A 344 -9.99 -11.52 16.26
N PHE A 345 -10.95 -11.02 17.04
CA PHE A 345 -11.64 -9.77 16.79
C PHE A 345 -10.73 -8.57 17.07
N GLU A 346 -9.96 -8.56 18.16
CA GLU A 346 -8.93 -7.53 18.43
C GLU A 346 -7.98 -7.36 17.21
N THR A 347 -7.53 -8.48 16.63
CA THR A 347 -6.62 -8.46 15.46
C THR A 347 -7.22 -7.73 14.26
N MET A 348 -8.53 -7.86 14.02
CA MET A 348 -9.21 -7.25 12.87
C MET A 348 -9.76 -5.85 13.14
N TYR A 349 -10.25 -5.58 14.36
CA TYR A 349 -10.91 -4.33 14.73
C TYR A 349 -10.00 -3.28 15.40
N GLN A 350 -8.84 -3.71 15.89
CA GLN A 350 -7.94 -2.90 16.73
C GLN A 350 -6.47 -2.92 16.27
N THR A 351 -6.11 -3.46 15.10
CA THR A 351 -4.74 -3.30 14.53
C THR A 351 -4.68 -2.28 13.39
N CYS A 352 -3.51 -1.66 13.17
CA CYS A 352 -3.15 -0.98 11.92
C CYS A 352 -1.73 -1.39 11.49
N THR A 353 -1.55 -1.78 10.23
CA THR A 353 -0.27 -2.11 9.61
C THR A 353 0.23 -1.02 8.67
N ALA A 354 1.54 -1.02 8.41
CA ALA A 354 2.09 -0.49 7.17
C ALA A 354 2.65 -1.67 6.35
N GLN A 355 2.52 -1.64 5.04
CA GLN A 355 2.96 -2.70 4.12
C GLN A 355 3.70 -2.12 2.91
N VAL A 356 4.49 -2.95 2.23
CA VAL A 356 5.06 -2.61 0.91
C VAL A 356 4.97 -3.81 -0.03
N ASN A 357 4.56 -3.51 -1.26
CA ASN A 357 4.25 -4.43 -2.34
C ASN A 357 5.36 -4.32 -3.42
N LEU A 358 6.09 -5.41 -3.64
CA LEU A 358 7.32 -5.45 -4.44
C LEU A 358 7.32 -6.60 -5.47
N ASP A 359 7.84 -6.31 -6.65
CA ASP A 359 7.88 -7.17 -7.82
C ASP A 359 9.09 -8.13 -7.84
N PHE A 360 9.01 -9.13 -8.72
CA PHE A 360 10.09 -10.07 -9.03
C PHE A 360 10.23 -10.30 -10.53
N ASP A 361 11.42 -10.68 -11.01
CA ASP A 361 11.67 -10.95 -12.44
C ASP A 361 11.52 -12.41 -12.86
N SER A 362 11.55 -13.34 -11.89
CA SER A 362 11.62 -14.77 -12.13
C SER A 362 11.18 -15.56 -10.91
N GLU A 363 10.97 -16.86 -11.10
CA GLU A 363 10.69 -17.80 -10.01
C GLU A 363 11.84 -17.86 -8.99
N GLN A 364 13.11 -17.79 -9.44
CA GLN A 364 14.28 -17.76 -8.55
C GLN A 364 14.40 -16.44 -7.77
N ASP A 365 14.14 -15.30 -8.41
CA ASP A 365 14.12 -13.99 -7.74
C ASP A 365 12.98 -13.90 -6.71
N MET A 366 11.80 -14.44 -7.03
CA MET A 366 10.69 -14.61 -6.09
C MET A 366 11.11 -15.47 -4.88
N ILE A 367 11.70 -16.65 -5.10
CA ILE A 367 12.19 -17.55 -4.02
C ILE A 367 13.19 -16.82 -3.12
N ASN A 368 14.16 -16.13 -3.72
CA ASN A 368 15.20 -15.39 -2.99
C ASN A 368 14.60 -14.26 -2.14
N LYS A 369 13.73 -13.44 -2.73
CA LYS A 369 13.08 -12.31 -2.05
C LYS A 369 12.10 -12.76 -0.96
N LEU A 370 11.36 -13.85 -1.17
CA LEU A 370 10.46 -14.39 -0.15
C LEU A 370 11.23 -14.99 1.05
N ARG A 371 12.34 -15.71 0.80
CA ARG A 371 13.22 -16.24 1.86
C ARG A 371 13.86 -15.14 2.71
N VAL A 372 14.34 -14.08 2.08
CA VAL A 372 14.85 -12.88 2.77
C VAL A 372 13.73 -12.15 3.50
N GLY A 373 12.59 -11.95 2.84
CA GLY A 373 11.40 -11.32 3.40
C GLY A 373 10.99 -11.96 4.72
N LEU A 374 10.64 -13.25 4.72
CA LEU A 374 10.25 -13.99 5.92
C LEU A 374 11.32 -13.93 7.02
N SER A 375 12.58 -14.25 6.68
CA SER A 375 13.68 -14.27 7.67
C SER A 375 13.93 -12.90 8.32
N PHE A 376 13.75 -11.81 7.59
CA PHE A 376 13.90 -10.45 8.13
C PHE A 376 12.59 -9.82 8.59
N GLN A 377 11.45 -10.50 8.45
CA GLN A 377 10.16 -9.94 8.86
C GLN A 377 10.10 -9.70 10.38
N PRO A 378 10.63 -10.58 11.27
CA PRO A 378 10.81 -10.26 12.68
C PRO A 378 11.77 -9.09 12.96
N ILE A 379 12.77 -8.83 12.10
CA ILE A 379 13.64 -7.64 12.23
C ILE A 379 12.85 -6.38 11.92
N ALA A 380 12.03 -6.38 10.85
CA ALA A 380 11.14 -5.27 10.54
C ALA A 380 10.10 -5.06 11.65
N THR A 381 9.46 -6.12 12.16
CA THR A 381 8.55 -6.01 13.32
C THR A 381 9.25 -5.41 14.54
N ALA A 382 10.50 -5.77 14.81
CA ALA A 382 11.27 -5.18 15.91
C ALA A 382 11.60 -3.69 15.67
N LEU A 383 12.04 -3.31 14.46
CA LEU A 383 12.36 -1.93 14.08
C LEU A 383 11.13 -1.00 14.10
N PHE A 384 9.96 -1.52 13.73
CA PHE A 384 8.71 -0.77 13.60
C PHE A 384 7.77 -0.88 14.81
N ALA A 385 8.12 -1.67 15.84
CA ALA A 385 7.25 -1.94 16.99
C ALA A 385 6.66 -0.66 17.61
N ASN A 386 5.34 -0.52 17.51
CA ASN A 386 4.59 0.70 17.85
C ASN A 386 3.18 0.36 18.38
N SER A 387 3.05 -0.71 19.16
CA SER A 387 1.80 -1.06 19.85
C SER A 387 2.03 -1.57 21.29
N PRO A 388 2.51 -0.71 22.21
CA PRO A 388 2.79 -1.10 23.60
C PRO A 388 1.58 -1.04 24.55
N PHE A 389 0.45 -0.46 24.13
CA PHE A 389 -0.71 -0.22 25.00
C PHE A 389 -1.94 -1.04 24.61
N PHE A 390 -2.78 -1.31 25.61
CA PHE A 390 -4.11 -1.90 25.48
C PHE A 390 -4.98 -1.33 26.62
N GLU A 391 -6.19 -0.86 26.31
CA GLU A 391 -7.13 -0.24 27.28
C GLU A 391 -6.48 0.76 28.26
N GLY A 392 -5.65 1.66 27.74
CA GLY A 392 -5.00 2.73 28.49
C GLY A 392 -3.80 2.32 29.36
N LYS A 393 -3.31 1.08 29.22
CA LYS A 393 -2.25 0.50 30.07
C LYS A 393 -1.19 -0.21 29.22
N PRO A 394 0.06 -0.37 29.71
CA PRO A 394 1.07 -1.20 29.06
C PRO A 394 0.58 -2.65 28.89
N SER A 395 0.57 -3.16 27.66
CA SER A 395 0.11 -4.51 27.31
C SER A 395 1.11 -5.62 27.67
N GLY A 396 2.35 -5.25 28.02
CA GLY A 396 3.46 -6.17 28.23
C GLY A 396 4.12 -6.67 26.94
N ASN A 397 3.73 -6.13 25.78
CA ASN A 397 4.39 -6.27 24.48
C ASN A 397 4.94 -4.90 23.99
N LEU A 398 5.79 -4.92 22.96
CA LEU A 398 6.21 -3.75 22.19
C LEU A 398 5.45 -3.64 20.86
N SER A 399 5.14 -4.78 20.24
CA SER A 399 4.11 -4.89 19.20
C SER A 399 3.03 -5.86 19.66
N TYR A 400 1.98 -5.35 20.30
CA TYR A 400 0.79 -6.15 20.62
C TYR A 400 0.10 -6.64 19.34
N ARG A 401 0.12 -5.85 18.26
CA ARG A 401 -0.36 -6.25 16.93
C ARG A 401 0.32 -7.53 16.42
N SER A 402 1.65 -7.57 16.39
CA SER A 402 2.34 -8.78 15.91
C SER A 402 2.10 -9.96 16.85
N PHE A 403 1.99 -9.72 18.17
CA PHE A 403 1.56 -10.74 19.13
C PHE A 403 0.16 -11.29 18.80
N SER A 404 -0.83 -10.46 18.47
CA SER A 404 -2.20 -10.92 18.16
C SER A 404 -2.22 -11.78 16.88
N TRP A 405 -1.45 -11.43 15.86
CA TRP A 405 -1.24 -12.25 14.64
C TRP A 405 -0.54 -13.60 14.91
N THR A 406 0.09 -13.82 16.07
CA THR A 406 0.54 -15.17 16.49
C THR A 406 -0.58 -16.04 17.10
N LYS A 407 -1.76 -15.47 17.35
CA LYS A 407 -2.92 -16.11 18.01
C LYS A 407 -4.15 -16.22 17.09
N PHE A 408 -4.09 -15.66 15.89
CA PHE A 408 -5.07 -15.81 14.81
C PHE A 408 -4.99 -17.19 14.12
N ASP A 409 -5.70 -17.40 13.00
CA ASP A 409 -5.76 -18.68 12.25
C ASP A 409 -4.39 -19.18 11.74
N LYS A 410 -3.86 -20.19 12.44
CA LYS A 410 -2.61 -20.89 12.09
C LYS A 410 -2.59 -21.55 10.71
N LYS A 411 -3.74 -21.73 10.04
CA LYS A 411 -3.78 -22.26 8.67
C LYS A 411 -3.38 -21.21 7.63
N ARG A 412 -3.49 -19.92 7.96
CA ARG A 412 -3.24 -18.80 7.04
C ARG A 412 -2.24 -17.76 7.54
N THR A 413 -1.63 -17.92 8.72
CA THR A 413 -0.61 -17.00 9.26
C THR A 413 0.75 -17.70 9.49
N GLY A 414 1.81 -16.91 9.70
CA GLY A 414 3.14 -17.41 10.11
C GLY A 414 4.23 -17.42 9.03
N GLU A 415 5.35 -18.08 9.37
CA GLU A 415 6.65 -18.04 8.65
C GLU A 415 6.76 -18.94 7.40
N LEU A 416 5.69 -19.67 7.02
CA LEU A 416 5.66 -20.56 5.84
C LEU A 416 6.93 -21.44 5.66
N PRO A 417 7.31 -22.29 6.63
CA PRO A 417 8.64 -22.93 6.68
C PRO A 417 9.01 -23.76 5.43
N PHE A 418 8.03 -24.26 4.69
CA PHE A 418 8.21 -24.99 3.42
C PHE A 418 8.80 -24.13 2.28
N VAL A 419 8.87 -22.80 2.45
CA VAL A 419 9.55 -21.87 1.54
C VAL A 419 11.06 -22.12 1.50
N PHE A 420 11.63 -22.68 2.58
CA PHE A 420 13.06 -22.94 2.73
C PHE A 420 13.49 -24.33 2.21
N ASP A 421 12.54 -25.17 1.77
CA ASP A 421 12.82 -26.47 1.15
C ASP A 421 13.44 -26.31 -0.26
N ASP A 422 14.32 -27.22 -0.67
CA ASP A 422 15.06 -27.13 -1.95
C ASP A 422 14.16 -27.18 -3.21
N ASP A 423 12.96 -27.76 -3.10
CA ASP A 423 11.93 -27.90 -4.14
C ASP A 423 10.91 -26.75 -4.16
N PHE A 424 11.11 -25.69 -3.37
CA PHE A 424 10.17 -24.58 -3.30
C PHE A 424 10.12 -23.74 -4.59
N GLY A 425 8.89 -23.34 -4.98
CA GLY A 425 8.58 -22.51 -6.14
C GLY A 425 7.09 -22.17 -6.20
N PHE A 426 6.63 -21.61 -7.33
CA PHE A 426 5.22 -21.22 -7.50
C PHE A 426 4.27 -22.41 -7.31
N GLU A 427 4.63 -23.61 -7.78
CA GLU A 427 3.76 -24.79 -7.64
C GLU A 427 3.55 -25.18 -6.16
N LYS A 428 4.62 -25.15 -5.35
CA LYS A 428 4.55 -25.51 -3.93
C LYS A 428 3.77 -24.46 -3.11
N TYR A 429 3.86 -23.18 -3.50
CA TYR A 429 3.00 -22.14 -2.92
C TYR A 429 1.53 -22.25 -3.36
N THR A 430 1.25 -22.55 -4.64
CA THR A 430 -0.12 -22.85 -5.11
C THR A 430 -0.69 -24.07 -4.38
N GLU A 431 0.10 -25.12 -4.18
CA GLU A 431 -0.31 -26.30 -3.40
C GLU A 431 -0.63 -25.92 -1.95
N TYR A 432 0.22 -25.14 -1.28
CA TYR A 432 -0.10 -24.59 0.05
C TYR A 432 -1.44 -23.84 0.04
N ALA A 433 -1.60 -22.84 -0.83
CA ALA A 433 -2.80 -22.01 -0.90
C ALA A 433 -4.08 -22.82 -1.22
N LEU A 434 -3.99 -23.87 -2.05
CA LEU A 434 -5.09 -24.81 -2.32
C LEU A 434 -5.51 -25.65 -1.11
N ASN A 435 -4.65 -25.80 -0.10
CA ASN A 435 -4.95 -26.50 1.16
C ASN A 435 -5.32 -25.54 2.31
N VAL A 436 -5.17 -24.21 2.15
CA VAL A 436 -5.74 -23.21 3.07
C VAL A 436 -7.27 -23.21 2.89
N PRO A 437 -8.08 -23.35 3.95
CA PRO A 437 -9.53 -23.31 3.82
C PRO A 437 -10.02 -21.96 3.32
N MET A 438 -11.00 -22.01 2.41
CA MET A 438 -11.71 -20.84 1.92
C MET A 438 -12.43 -20.10 3.06
N LEU A 439 -12.81 -18.84 2.79
CA LEU A 439 -13.72 -18.06 3.63
C LEU A 439 -15.03 -17.78 2.88
N MET A 440 -14.94 -17.39 1.62
CA MET A 440 -16.04 -16.77 0.88
C MET A 440 -15.84 -16.90 -0.63
N ILE A 441 -16.93 -16.77 -1.38
CA ILE A 441 -16.93 -16.50 -2.82
C ILE A 441 -17.80 -15.28 -3.14
N PHE A 442 -17.50 -14.58 -4.23
CA PHE A 442 -18.33 -13.49 -4.74
C PHE A 442 -19.26 -14.01 -5.82
N ARG A 443 -20.59 -13.94 -5.63
CA ARG A 443 -21.60 -14.44 -6.57
C ARG A 443 -22.85 -13.58 -6.49
N ASN A 444 -23.51 -13.36 -7.63
CA ASN A 444 -24.73 -12.53 -7.74
C ASN A 444 -24.60 -11.11 -7.12
N GLY A 445 -23.39 -10.54 -7.11
CA GLY A 445 -23.12 -9.21 -6.54
C GLY A 445 -22.82 -9.18 -5.03
N ASN A 446 -22.85 -10.32 -4.34
CA ASN A 446 -22.60 -10.41 -2.89
C ASN A 446 -21.44 -11.35 -2.54
N TRP A 447 -20.88 -11.17 -1.34
CA TRP A 447 -20.05 -12.18 -0.66
C TRP A 447 -20.95 -13.25 -0.03
N ASN A 448 -20.51 -14.52 -0.07
CA ASN A 448 -21.26 -15.66 0.44
C ASN A 448 -20.35 -16.54 1.32
N ASP A 449 -20.84 -17.00 2.48
CA ASP A 449 -20.07 -17.88 3.39
C ASP A 449 -19.81 -19.25 2.75
N VAL A 450 -18.53 -19.61 2.63
CA VAL A 450 -18.07 -20.98 2.34
C VAL A 450 -16.91 -21.34 3.28
N ALA A 451 -16.90 -20.78 4.48
CA ALA A 451 -15.73 -20.77 5.32
C ALA A 451 -15.41 -22.14 5.92
N GLY A 452 -14.15 -22.56 5.74
CA GLY A 452 -13.73 -23.93 6.02
C GLY A 452 -13.78 -24.86 4.81
N ALA A 453 -14.41 -24.46 3.69
CA ALA A 453 -14.47 -25.28 2.48
C ALA A 453 -13.11 -25.38 1.74
N SER A 454 -13.05 -26.34 0.82
CA SER A 454 -11.86 -26.73 0.06
C SER A 454 -11.85 -26.09 -1.33
N PHE A 455 -10.80 -25.32 -1.65
CA PHE A 455 -10.64 -24.75 -2.99
C PHE A 455 -10.45 -25.85 -4.05
N LYS A 456 -9.89 -27.00 -3.67
CA LYS A 456 -9.76 -28.18 -4.54
C LYS A 456 -11.11 -28.78 -4.92
N ASP A 457 -12.05 -28.81 -3.98
CA ASP A 457 -13.42 -29.27 -4.26
C ASP A 457 -14.20 -28.24 -5.07
N PHE A 458 -13.95 -26.94 -4.87
CA PHE A 458 -14.47 -25.89 -5.74
C PHE A 458 -13.95 -26.05 -7.19
N MET A 459 -12.65 -26.26 -7.41
CA MET A 459 -12.10 -26.60 -8.74
C MET A 459 -12.77 -27.84 -9.35
N ALA A 460 -13.09 -28.85 -8.52
CA ALA A 460 -13.76 -30.07 -8.96
C ALA A 460 -15.26 -29.91 -9.26
N GLY A 461 -15.89 -28.78 -8.95
CA GLY A 461 -17.35 -28.60 -9.06
C GLY A 461 -18.15 -29.21 -7.90
N LYS A 462 -17.53 -29.36 -6.72
CA LYS A 462 -18.05 -30.11 -5.56
C LYS A 462 -18.20 -29.26 -4.29
N LEU A 463 -18.19 -27.94 -4.41
CA LEU A 463 -18.43 -27.04 -3.29
C LEU A 463 -19.88 -27.25 -2.78
N GLU A 464 -20.05 -27.65 -1.51
CA GLU A 464 -21.33 -28.14 -0.99
C GLU A 464 -22.44 -27.07 -1.04
N GLN A 465 -22.08 -25.83 -0.72
CA GLN A 465 -22.97 -24.67 -0.80
C GLN A 465 -23.31 -24.27 -2.24
N TYR A 466 -22.47 -24.64 -3.21
CA TYR A 466 -22.56 -24.24 -4.62
C TYR A 466 -22.27 -25.42 -5.59
N PRO A 467 -23.13 -26.46 -5.64
CA PRO A 467 -22.84 -27.67 -6.40
C PRO A 467 -22.71 -27.40 -7.91
N GLY A 468 -21.62 -27.87 -8.52
CA GLY A 468 -21.32 -27.66 -9.94
C GLY A 468 -20.63 -26.33 -10.27
N GLU A 469 -20.56 -25.37 -9.34
CA GLU A 469 -19.82 -24.12 -9.54
C GLU A 469 -18.31 -24.34 -9.54
N ARG A 470 -17.59 -23.50 -10.28
CA ARG A 470 -16.13 -23.55 -10.41
C ARG A 470 -15.50 -22.17 -10.18
N PRO A 471 -14.25 -22.12 -9.70
CA PRO A 471 -13.56 -20.86 -9.42
C PRO A 471 -13.23 -20.11 -10.71
N THR A 472 -13.52 -18.81 -10.70
CA THR A 472 -12.99 -17.84 -11.65
C THR A 472 -11.55 -17.44 -11.25
N LYS A 473 -10.88 -16.64 -12.09
CA LYS A 473 -9.60 -16.01 -11.70
C LYS A 473 -9.78 -14.97 -10.59
N ASN A 474 -10.98 -14.40 -10.46
CA ASN A 474 -11.36 -13.50 -9.36
C ASN A 474 -11.44 -14.29 -8.03
N ASP A 475 -12.06 -15.48 -8.04
CA ASP A 475 -12.09 -16.35 -6.84
C ASP A 475 -10.69 -16.72 -6.34
N TRP A 476 -9.75 -17.03 -7.24
CA TRP A 476 -8.35 -17.30 -6.86
C TRP A 476 -7.66 -16.07 -6.27
N MET A 477 -7.88 -14.88 -6.86
CA MET A 477 -7.38 -13.62 -6.31
C MET A 477 -7.93 -13.33 -4.91
N ASN A 478 -9.24 -13.52 -4.72
CA ASN A 478 -9.90 -13.33 -3.43
C ASN A 478 -9.45 -14.34 -2.38
N HIS A 479 -9.23 -15.60 -2.77
CA HIS A 479 -8.69 -16.64 -1.89
C HIS A 479 -7.26 -16.33 -1.43
N LEU A 480 -6.37 -15.95 -2.35
CA LEU A 480 -5.02 -15.49 -2.02
C LEU A 480 -5.02 -14.23 -1.13
N GLY A 481 -5.96 -13.31 -1.37
CA GLY A 481 -6.17 -12.12 -0.53
C GLY A 481 -6.64 -12.43 0.89
N ASN A 482 -7.23 -13.61 1.11
CA ASN A 482 -7.68 -14.12 2.41
C ASN A 482 -6.63 -15.00 3.14
N ILE A 483 -5.38 -15.05 2.65
CA ILE A 483 -4.24 -15.65 3.37
C ILE A 483 -3.41 -14.53 3.99
N TYR A 484 -2.87 -14.69 5.20
CA TYR A 484 -2.22 -13.63 6.00
C TYR A 484 -0.86 -14.04 6.61
N PRO A 485 0.10 -14.59 5.84
CA PRO A 485 1.45 -14.89 6.33
C PRO A 485 2.24 -13.60 6.62
N GLU A 486 3.40 -13.74 7.24
CA GLU A 486 4.32 -12.63 7.54
C GLU A 486 4.86 -11.95 6.26
N VAL A 487 5.05 -12.73 5.18
CA VAL A 487 5.24 -12.23 3.80
C VAL A 487 4.35 -13.02 2.86
N ARG A 488 3.54 -12.30 2.05
CA ARG A 488 2.52 -12.91 1.18
C ARG A 488 2.92 -12.85 -0.29
N LEU A 489 2.69 -13.94 -1.03
CA LEU A 489 2.88 -14.00 -2.47
C LEU A 489 1.52 -13.94 -3.20
N LYS A 490 1.39 -12.95 -4.08
CA LYS A 490 0.37 -12.83 -5.14
C LYS A 490 1.10 -12.78 -6.50
N LYS A 491 0.79 -11.81 -7.37
CA LYS A 491 1.62 -11.45 -8.54
C LYS A 491 2.83 -10.56 -8.19
N TYR A 492 3.03 -10.34 -6.90
CA TYR A 492 4.07 -9.54 -6.26
C TYR A 492 4.18 -10.06 -4.81
N LEU A 493 5.22 -9.66 -4.09
CA LEU A 493 5.44 -9.98 -2.68
C LEU A 493 5.00 -8.82 -1.80
N GLU A 494 4.36 -9.10 -0.67
CA GLU A 494 3.89 -8.11 0.30
C GLU A 494 4.55 -8.36 1.66
N MET A 495 5.21 -7.34 2.21
CA MET A 495 5.91 -7.41 3.51
C MET A 495 4.97 -6.92 4.61
N ARG A 496 4.55 -7.79 5.53
CA ARG A 496 3.35 -7.57 6.37
C ARG A 496 3.58 -7.42 7.87
N GLY A 497 4.81 -7.59 8.35
CA GLY A 497 5.08 -7.61 9.80
C GLY A 497 5.07 -6.26 10.52
N ALA A 498 5.14 -5.12 9.81
CA ALA A 498 5.33 -3.80 10.41
C ALA A 498 4.05 -3.17 10.98
N ASP A 499 4.12 -2.67 12.22
CA ASP A 499 3.08 -1.83 12.80
C ASP A 499 2.99 -0.49 12.02
N CYS A 500 1.80 0.11 11.96
CA CYS A 500 1.68 1.50 11.52
C CYS A 500 2.41 2.44 12.49
N GLY A 501 2.96 3.52 11.95
CA GLY A 501 3.73 4.54 12.69
C GLY A 501 3.59 5.93 12.07
N PRO A 502 4.27 6.94 12.63
CA PRO A 502 4.23 8.31 12.11
C PRO A 502 4.90 8.38 10.73
N LYS A 503 4.54 9.40 9.94
CA LYS A 503 4.99 9.63 8.55
C LYS A 503 6.48 9.29 8.24
N PRO A 504 7.49 9.59 9.08
CA PRO A 504 8.87 9.17 8.81
C PRO A 504 9.05 7.64 8.74
N PHE A 505 8.36 6.87 9.59
CA PHE A 505 8.38 5.41 9.56
C PHE A 505 7.61 4.86 8.35
N LEU A 506 6.48 5.47 7.97
CA LEU A 506 5.75 5.08 6.74
C LEU A 506 6.62 5.19 5.48
N ASN A 507 7.50 6.20 5.40
CA ASN A 507 8.50 6.32 4.34
C ASN A 507 9.70 5.37 4.52
N SER A 508 10.01 4.98 5.77
CA SER A 508 11.10 4.05 6.08
C SER A 508 10.82 2.62 5.64
N LEU A 509 9.55 2.18 5.63
CA LEU A 509 9.18 0.80 5.28
C LEU A 509 9.52 0.42 3.84
N PRO A 510 9.09 1.17 2.80
CA PRO A 510 9.53 0.88 1.44
C PRO A 510 11.04 1.07 1.30
N ALA A 511 11.65 2.03 2.00
CA ALA A 511 13.10 2.24 1.97
C ALA A 511 13.88 1.00 2.44
N LEU A 512 13.46 0.36 3.54
CA LEU A 512 14.07 -0.87 4.04
C LEU A 512 14.04 -1.98 2.97
N TRP A 513 12.84 -2.32 2.49
CA TRP A 513 12.66 -3.49 1.62
C TRP A 513 13.13 -3.26 0.19
N VAL A 514 13.00 -2.04 -0.36
CA VAL A 514 13.57 -1.69 -1.67
C VAL A 514 15.11 -1.72 -1.61
N GLY A 515 15.70 -1.22 -0.52
CA GLY A 515 17.14 -1.29 -0.30
C GLY A 515 17.68 -2.71 -0.21
N LEU A 516 16.92 -3.63 0.39
CA LEU A 516 17.29 -5.04 0.53
C LEU A 516 17.04 -5.87 -0.72
N LEU A 517 15.91 -5.65 -1.41
CA LEU A 517 15.38 -6.58 -2.43
C LEU A 517 15.52 -6.08 -3.87
N TYR A 518 15.68 -4.78 -4.11
CA TYR A 518 15.84 -4.22 -5.46
C TYR A 518 17.29 -3.92 -5.85
N ASP A 519 18.26 -4.20 -4.97
CA ASP A 519 19.69 -4.23 -5.30
C ASP A 519 20.24 -5.67 -5.18
N GLU A 520 20.97 -6.12 -6.18
CA GLU A 520 21.44 -7.51 -6.30
C GLU A 520 22.53 -7.87 -5.28
N GLN A 521 23.33 -6.89 -4.85
CA GLN A 521 24.37 -7.09 -3.83
C GLN A 521 23.75 -7.13 -2.43
N SER A 522 22.75 -6.30 -2.16
CA SER A 522 21.99 -6.32 -0.90
C SER A 522 21.13 -7.57 -0.77
N LEU A 523 20.47 -8.02 -1.85
CA LEU A 523 19.71 -9.27 -1.85
C LEU A 523 20.63 -10.47 -1.57
N LYS A 524 21.82 -10.50 -2.22
CA LYS A 524 22.84 -11.52 -1.93
C LYS A 524 23.36 -11.43 -0.49
N GLY A 525 23.72 -10.24 -0.01
CA GLY A 525 24.18 -10.05 1.38
C GLY A 525 23.13 -10.50 2.40
N SER A 526 21.86 -10.28 2.09
CA SER A 526 20.73 -10.75 2.90
C SER A 526 20.63 -12.27 2.91
N LEU A 527 20.72 -12.92 1.74
CA LEU A 527 20.79 -14.38 1.62
C LEU A 527 22.00 -14.97 2.35
N ASP A 528 23.13 -14.28 2.35
CA ASP A 528 24.36 -14.69 3.03
C ASP A 528 24.23 -14.59 4.57
N ILE A 529 23.49 -13.59 5.10
CA ILE A 529 23.16 -13.48 6.54
C ILE A 529 22.24 -14.62 7.01
N ILE A 530 21.24 -15.01 6.19
CA ILE A 530 20.21 -15.98 6.59
C ILE A 530 20.56 -17.44 6.26
N ARG A 531 21.71 -17.69 5.64
CA ARG A 531 22.07 -18.96 5.00
C ARG A 531 22.00 -20.19 5.92
N ASP A 532 22.31 -20.00 7.19
CA ASP A 532 22.36 -21.03 8.23
C ASP A 532 21.23 -20.85 9.28
N TRP A 533 20.20 -20.05 8.99
CA TRP A 533 19.04 -19.87 9.88
C TRP A 533 18.06 -21.03 9.70
N THR A 534 17.75 -21.71 10.80
CA THR A 534 16.78 -22.82 10.84
C THR A 534 15.33 -22.29 10.82
N ASN A 535 14.37 -23.19 10.62
CA ASN A 535 12.95 -22.85 10.80
C ASN A 535 12.62 -22.53 12.27
N ASP A 536 13.31 -23.19 13.20
CA ASP A 536 13.18 -22.92 14.65
C ASP A 536 13.72 -21.53 15.01
N ASP A 537 14.82 -21.06 14.38
CA ASP A 537 15.32 -19.69 14.55
C ASP A 537 14.26 -18.65 14.13
N ARG A 538 13.65 -18.82 12.96
CA ARG A 538 12.63 -17.91 12.42
C ARG A 538 11.39 -17.84 13.32
N GLU A 539 10.80 -18.98 13.68
CA GLU A 539 9.63 -19.01 14.56
C GLU A 539 9.97 -18.53 15.99
N MET A 540 11.18 -18.81 16.49
CA MET A 540 11.65 -18.30 17.78
C MET A 540 11.76 -16.78 17.78
N LEU A 541 12.29 -16.18 16.71
CA LEU A 541 12.31 -14.72 16.54
C LEU A 541 10.88 -14.16 16.45
N ARG A 542 10.01 -14.75 15.62
CA ARG A 542 8.60 -14.34 15.49
C ARG A 542 7.84 -14.35 16.81
N GLN A 543 8.03 -15.37 17.66
CA GLN A 543 7.34 -15.47 18.94
C GLN A 543 7.92 -14.54 20.04
N LYS A 544 9.21 -14.14 19.96
CA LYS A 544 9.85 -13.30 20.99
C LYS A 544 9.91 -11.81 20.65
N VAL A 545 10.05 -11.45 19.38
CA VAL A 545 10.12 -10.05 18.92
C VAL A 545 8.93 -9.20 19.39
N PRO A 546 7.66 -9.66 19.33
CA PRO A 546 6.51 -8.87 19.76
C PRO A 546 6.65 -8.34 21.20
N LYS A 547 7.35 -9.07 22.06
CA LYS A 547 7.59 -8.71 23.47
C LYS A 547 8.92 -8.00 23.73
N HIS A 548 9.98 -8.36 23.01
CA HIS A 548 11.36 -7.95 23.34
C HIS A 548 12.04 -7.09 22.27
N GLY A 549 11.43 -6.92 21.09
CA GLY A 549 11.97 -6.09 20.00
C GLY A 549 13.39 -6.49 19.61
N LEU A 550 14.28 -5.50 19.48
CA LEU A 550 15.69 -5.72 19.16
C LEU A 550 16.51 -6.36 20.31
N GLN A 551 15.94 -6.43 21.52
CA GLN A 551 16.60 -6.99 22.71
C GLN A 551 16.39 -8.51 22.85
N VAL A 552 15.88 -9.19 21.82
CA VAL A 552 15.86 -10.66 21.74
C VAL A 552 17.31 -11.17 21.64
N PRO A 553 17.77 -12.06 22.55
CA PRO A 553 19.03 -12.75 22.39
C PRO A 553 18.98 -13.70 21.19
N PHE A 554 19.94 -13.56 20.28
CA PHE A 554 20.04 -14.34 19.06
C PHE A 554 21.51 -14.64 18.75
N ARG A 555 21.83 -15.93 18.61
CA ARG A 555 23.21 -16.44 18.41
C ARG A 555 24.15 -15.89 19.49
N GLU A 556 25.27 -15.28 19.11
CA GLU A 556 26.28 -14.76 20.04
C GLU A 556 25.97 -13.35 20.58
N GLY A 557 24.79 -12.78 20.29
CA GLY A 557 24.44 -11.42 20.70
C GLY A 557 22.94 -11.14 20.74
N LEU A 558 22.56 -9.93 20.29
CA LEU A 558 21.18 -9.46 20.23
C LEU A 558 20.71 -9.32 18.79
N LEU A 559 19.40 -9.42 18.56
CA LEU A 559 18.78 -9.12 17.27
C LEU A 559 19.11 -7.70 16.77
N GLN A 560 19.37 -6.77 17.69
CA GLN A 560 19.91 -5.43 17.40
C GLN A 560 21.14 -5.44 16.48
N HIS A 561 22.09 -6.36 16.67
CA HIS A 561 23.30 -6.42 15.84
C HIS A 561 22.97 -6.82 14.41
N VAL A 562 22.07 -7.80 14.23
CA VAL A 562 21.57 -8.20 12.90
C VAL A 562 20.79 -7.05 12.26
N ALA A 563 19.99 -6.30 13.03
CA ALA A 563 19.25 -5.15 12.53
C ALA A 563 20.18 -4.02 12.04
N GLN A 564 21.34 -3.81 12.66
CA GLN A 564 22.35 -2.86 12.21
C GLN A 564 22.92 -3.26 10.83
N ASP A 565 23.29 -4.53 10.64
CA ASP A 565 23.75 -5.02 9.33
C ASP A 565 22.65 -4.99 8.26
N VAL A 566 21.40 -5.30 8.62
CA VAL A 566 20.25 -5.26 7.70
C VAL A 566 19.91 -3.83 7.27
N VAL A 567 19.84 -2.86 8.19
CA VAL A 567 19.60 -1.44 7.83
C VAL A 567 20.77 -0.88 7.01
N LYS A 568 22.00 -1.30 7.29
CA LYS A 568 23.18 -0.96 6.48
C LYS A 568 23.09 -1.54 5.06
N LEU A 569 22.75 -2.83 4.89
CA LEU A 569 22.54 -3.43 3.57
C LEU A 569 21.42 -2.72 2.79
N ALA A 570 20.33 -2.31 3.46
CA ALA A 570 19.29 -1.51 2.84
C ALA A 570 19.85 -0.17 2.33
N LYS A 571 20.61 0.53 3.17
CA LYS A 571 21.22 1.83 2.84
C LYS A 571 22.22 1.74 1.68
N ASP A 572 23.05 0.70 1.67
CA ASP A 572 23.99 0.40 0.59
C ASP A 572 23.27 0.10 -0.74
N GLY A 573 22.13 -0.58 -0.70
CA GLY A 573 21.30 -0.86 -1.89
C GLY A 573 20.59 0.38 -2.42
N LEU A 574 20.03 1.23 -1.55
CA LEU A 574 19.46 2.53 -1.94
C LEU A 574 20.53 3.50 -2.49
N ALA A 575 21.77 3.41 -1.99
CA ALA A 575 22.90 4.15 -2.55
C ALA A 575 23.24 3.65 -3.98
N ARG A 576 23.26 2.33 -4.22
CA ARG A 576 23.46 1.75 -5.56
C ARG A 576 22.32 2.03 -6.54
N ARG A 577 21.07 2.19 -6.06
CA ARG A 577 19.95 2.72 -6.87
C ARG A 577 20.16 4.16 -7.35
N GLY A 578 21.05 4.94 -6.72
CA GLY A 578 21.47 6.26 -7.20
C GLY A 578 20.45 7.40 -7.06
N ARG A 579 19.28 7.17 -6.45
CA ARG A 579 18.18 8.15 -6.33
C ARG A 579 18.21 8.99 -5.04
N GLY A 580 19.22 8.83 -4.20
CA GLY A 580 19.30 9.53 -2.90
C GLY A 580 18.27 9.06 -1.85
N GLU A 581 17.56 7.96 -2.11
CA GLU A 581 16.49 7.42 -1.26
C GLU A 581 16.96 6.99 0.15
N GLY A 582 18.28 6.81 0.35
CA GLY A 582 18.86 6.42 1.65
C GLY A 582 18.55 7.37 2.81
N VAL A 583 18.09 8.60 2.55
CA VAL A 583 17.60 9.53 3.58
C VAL A 583 16.38 9.00 4.35
N PHE A 584 15.55 8.17 3.71
CA PHE A 584 14.33 7.62 4.32
C PHE A 584 14.60 6.55 5.38
N LEU A 585 15.82 6.02 5.48
CA LEU A 585 16.19 5.03 6.51
C LEU A 585 16.56 5.65 7.86
N ALA A 586 16.68 6.98 7.98
CA ALA A 586 17.17 7.64 9.19
C ALA A 586 16.44 7.23 10.50
N PRO A 587 15.10 7.03 10.54
CA PRO A 587 14.43 6.53 11.74
C PRO A 587 14.86 5.10 12.12
N LEU A 588 15.10 4.24 11.14
CA LEU A 588 15.52 2.85 11.37
C LEU A 588 17.00 2.76 11.76
N GLU A 589 17.84 3.64 11.22
CA GLU A 589 19.22 3.81 11.69
C GLU A 589 19.24 4.24 13.16
N GLU A 590 18.35 5.15 13.58
CA GLU A 590 18.24 5.56 14.98
C GLU A 590 17.81 4.38 15.89
N VAL A 591 16.78 3.62 15.51
CA VAL A 591 16.29 2.47 16.28
C VAL A 591 17.30 1.32 16.32
N ALA A 592 17.98 1.01 15.21
CA ALA A 592 19.01 -0.05 15.16
C ALA A 592 20.26 0.33 15.97
N ASN A 593 20.72 1.59 15.91
CA ASN A 593 21.89 2.03 16.66
C ASN A 593 21.60 2.15 18.17
N THR A 594 20.42 2.66 18.55
CA THR A 594 20.06 2.80 19.98
C THR A 594 19.53 1.51 20.62
N GLY A 595 18.89 0.63 19.84
CA GLY A 595 18.18 -0.53 20.36
C GLY A 595 16.83 -0.20 21.00
N VAL A 596 16.33 1.03 20.83
CA VAL A 596 15.13 1.58 21.48
C VAL A 596 14.04 1.85 20.44
N THR A 597 13.01 0.99 20.42
CA THR A 597 11.88 1.08 19.49
C THR A 597 10.94 2.25 19.80
N LEU A 598 10.05 2.59 18.86
CA LEU A 598 9.04 3.63 19.09
C LEU A 598 8.12 3.27 20.26
N ALA A 599 7.69 2.01 20.38
CA ALA A 599 6.96 1.49 21.53
C ALA A 599 7.69 1.71 22.87
N GLN A 600 9.02 1.53 22.93
CA GLN A 600 9.80 1.81 24.15
C GLN A 600 9.84 3.30 24.48
N ARG A 601 9.91 4.19 23.46
CA ARG A 601 9.81 5.65 23.65
C ARG A 601 8.45 6.04 24.21
N MET A 602 7.36 5.48 23.66
CA MET A 602 6.00 5.73 24.15
C MET A 602 5.78 5.22 25.58
N LEU A 603 6.34 4.06 25.95
CA LEU A 603 6.32 3.56 27.34
C LEU A 603 7.05 4.50 28.31
N GLN A 604 8.20 5.05 27.91
CA GLN A 604 8.92 6.04 28.73
C GLN A 604 8.12 7.35 28.89
N LEU A 605 7.49 7.84 27.81
CA LEU A 605 6.62 9.03 27.87
C LEU A 605 5.39 8.81 28.77
N TYR A 606 4.80 7.61 28.74
CA TYR A 606 3.66 7.21 29.58
C TYR A 606 4.00 7.28 31.07
N GLU A 607 5.15 6.74 31.48
CA GLU A 607 5.61 6.79 32.87
C GLU A 607 6.03 8.20 33.31
N ASP A 608 6.80 8.92 32.47
CA ASP A 608 7.41 10.21 32.84
C ASP A 608 6.48 11.42 32.64
N LYS A 609 6.00 11.64 31.42
CA LYS A 609 5.41 12.93 30.98
C LYS A 609 3.90 12.92 30.92
N TRP A 610 3.30 11.79 30.54
CA TRP A 610 1.85 11.67 30.38
C TRP A 610 1.12 11.29 31.67
N GLY A 611 1.87 11.02 32.76
CA GLY A 611 1.30 10.72 34.08
C GLY A 611 0.47 9.44 34.10
N ARG A 612 0.94 8.40 33.40
CA ARG A 612 0.26 7.11 33.18
C ARG A 612 -1.12 7.22 32.51
N LYS A 613 -1.23 8.10 31.52
CA LYS A 613 -2.35 8.17 30.58
C LYS A 613 -1.85 7.93 29.16
N VAL A 614 -2.64 7.23 28.34
CA VAL A 614 -2.33 7.08 26.91
C VAL A 614 -2.76 8.27 26.07
N ASP A 615 -3.73 9.07 26.55
CA ASP A 615 -4.40 10.14 25.79
C ASP A 615 -3.46 11.02 24.91
N PRO A 616 -2.25 11.43 25.35
CA PRO A 616 -1.35 12.23 24.52
C PRO A 616 -0.77 11.51 23.28
N ILE A 617 -0.86 10.18 23.18
CA ILE A 617 -0.38 9.41 22.02
C ILE A 617 -1.11 9.81 20.73
N PHE A 618 -2.36 10.26 20.84
CA PHE A 618 -3.19 10.71 19.71
C PHE A 618 -2.70 12.04 19.11
N ASP A 619 -1.90 12.82 19.85
CA ASP A 619 -1.18 13.99 19.34
C ASP A 619 0.27 13.67 18.98
N GLU A 620 0.99 12.88 19.79
CA GLU A 620 2.39 12.49 19.56
C GLU A 620 2.57 11.68 18.26
N LEU A 621 1.60 10.82 17.92
CA LEU A 621 1.63 9.97 16.72
C LEU A 621 0.58 10.38 15.66
N ARG A 622 0.12 11.63 15.70
CA ARG A 622 -0.83 12.18 14.72
C ARG A 622 -0.19 12.33 13.34
N LEU A 623 -0.96 12.04 12.29
CA LEU A 623 -0.52 12.04 10.88
C LEU A 623 -0.85 13.34 10.14
#